data_AF-A0A4R6PZN4-F1
#
_entry.id   AF-A0A4R6PZN4-F1
#
_cell.length_a   1.000
_cell.length_b   1.000
_cell.length_c   1.000
_cell.angle_alpha   90.00
_cell.angle_beta   90.00
_cell.angle_gamma   90.00
#
_symmetry.space_group_name_H-M   'P 1'
#
loop_
_entity.id
_entity.type
_entity.pdbx_description
1 polymer ?
#
loop_
_entity_poly.entity_id
_entity_poly.type
_entity_poly.pdbx_seq_one_letter_code
_entity_poly.pdbx_strand_id
1 'polypeptide(L)'
;MPAYKDKNTGKWYVSFYYEDWDGQTQKKFKRGFETKKEALDYEKNFSVKMEGSLNMVFEDFYELYKDNFNNLTINFRVINKIIIKTIENILVVCANLKMVH
;
A
#
# COMPACT_ATOMS: atom_id res chain seq x y z
N MET A 1 -8.35 -12.63 10.51
CA MET A 1 -9.10 -12.20 11.72
C MET A 1 -10.60 -12.57 11.68
N PRO A 2 -11.39 -12.37 12.76
CA PRO A 2 -12.83 -12.59 12.72
C PRO A 2 -13.54 -11.44 11.97
N ALA A 3 -14.20 -11.74 10.86
CA ALA A 3 -15.24 -10.89 10.31
C ALA A 3 -16.52 -11.05 11.16
N TYR A 4 -17.15 -9.94 11.50
CA TYR A 4 -18.29 -9.88 12.40
C TYR A 4 -19.56 -9.48 11.65
N LYS A 5 -20.71 -9.99 12.09
CA LYS A 5 -22.01 -9.64 11.51
C LYS A 5 -22.69 -8.59 12.38
N ASP A 6 -23.11 -7.49 11.77
CA ASP A 6 -23.96 -6.48 12.38
C ASP A 6 -25.39 -7.03 12.46
N LYS A 7 -25.93 -7.08 13.68
CA LYS A 7 -27.27 -7.61 13.96
C LYS A 7 -28.38 -6.66 13.49
N ASN A 8 -28.08 -5.37 13.36
CA ASN A 8 -29.08 -4.35 13.01
C ASN A 8 -29.27 -4.25 11.49
N THR A 9 -28.18 -4.36 10.74
CA THR A 9 -28.19 -4.19 9.28
C THR A 9 -28.05 -5.51 8.52
N GLY A 10 -27.71 -6.60 9.20
CA GLY A 10 -27.43 -7.90 8.58
C GLY A 10 -26.10 -7.96 7.80
N LYS A 11 -25.39 -6.83 7.71
CA LYS A 11 -24.13 -6.68 6.96
C LYS A 11 -22.92 -7.11 7.80
N TRP A 12 -21.82 -7.41 7.13
CA TRP A 12 -20.56 -7.79 7.75
C TRP A 12 -19.64 -6.58 7.93
N TYR A 13 -18.77 -6.65 8.92
CA TYR A 13 -17.74 -5.67 9.22
C TYR A 13 -16.45 -6.34 9.68
N VAL A 14 -15.34 -5.62 9.52
CA VAL A 14 -14.04 -5.99 10.05
C VAL A 14 -13.50 -4.90 10.95
N SER A 15 -12.84 -5.34 12.01
CA SER A 15 -12.06 -4.49 12.91
C SER A 15 -10.77 -5.22 13.21
N PHE A 16 -9.64 -4.61 12.88
CA PHE A 16 -8.33 -5.17 13.16
C PHE A 16 -7.31 -4.09 13.48
N TYR A 17 -6.24 -4.49 14.16
CA TYR A 17 -5.09 -3.64 14.43
C TYR A 17 -4.01 -3.92 13.39
N TYR A 18 -3.25 -2.88 13.04
CA TYR A 18 -2.09 -2.99 12.17
C TYR A 18 -1.04 -1.98 12.64
N GLU A 19 0.22 -2.28 12.37
CA GLU A 19 1.32 -1.35 12.64
C GLU A 19 1.51 -0.43 11.44
N ASP A 20 1.53 0.87 11.69
CA ASP A 20 1.94 1.84 10.68
C ASP A 20 3.45 1.77 10.45
N TRP A 21 3.90 2.42 9.37
CA TRP A 21 5.32 2.57 9.03
C TRP A 21 6.14 3.27 10.13
N ASP A 22 5.49 4.04 11.01
CA ASP A 22 6.09 4.71 12.17
C ASP A 22 6.10 3.80 13.43
N GLY A 23 5.74 2.52 13.30
CA GLY A 23 5.68 1.54 14.40
C GLY A 23 4.50 1.72 15.37
N GLN A 24 3.59 2.67 15.10
CA GLN A 24 2.40 2.88 15.92
C GLN A 24 1.28 1.91 15.54
N THR A 25 0.67 1.25 16.52
CA THR A 25 -0.48 0.37 16.28
C THR A 25 -1.75 1.20 16.06
N GLN A 26 -2.30 1.14 14.85
CA GLN A 26 -3.58 1.77 14.51
C GLN A 26 -4.70 0.74 14.40
N LYS A 27 -5.93 1.20 14.63
CA LYS A 27 -7.14 0.38 14.45
C LYS A 27 -7.79 0.68 13.11
N LYS A 28 -7.90 -0.33 12.24
CA LYS A 28 -8.70 -0.26 11.02
C LYS A 28 -10.10 -0.79 11.27
N PHE A 29 -11.10 -0.02 10.87
CA PHE A 29 -12.51 -0.40 10.95
C PHE A 29 -13.19 -0.15 9.60
N LYS A 30 -13.86 -1.17 9.07
CA LYS A 30 -14.66 -1.07 7.84
C LYS A 30 -15.92 -1.91 7.98
N ARG A 31 -17.07 -1.33 7.62
CA ARG A 31 -18.40 -1.96 7.69
C ARG A 31 -19.12 -1.90 6.35
N GLY A 32 -20.15 -2.73 6.22
CA GLY A 32 -21.09 -2.68 5.11
C GLY A 32 -20.88 -3.76 4.04
N PHE A 33 -20.08 -4.79 4.34
CA PHE A 33 -19.90 -5.93 3.45
C PHE A 33 -21.17 -6.78 3.40
N GLU A 34 -21.48 -7.37 2.25
CA GLU A 34 -22.68 -8.22 2.13
C GLU A 34 -22.40 -9.62 2.66
N THR A 35 -21.17 -10.08 2.48
CA THR A 35 -20.75 -11.43 2.87
C THR A 35 -19.56 -11.41 3.83
N LYS A 36 -19.44 -12.49 4.61
CA LYS A 36 -18.27 -12.75 5.46
C LYS A 36 -16.98 -12.81 4.65
N LYS A 37 -17.07 -13.35 3.43
CA LYS A 37 -15.91 -13.55 2.54
C LYS A 37 -15.31 -12.21 2.11
N GLU A 38 -16.14 -11.27 1.66
CA GLU A 38 -15.67 -9.93 1.27
C GLU A 38 -14.99 -9.20 2.43
N ALA A 39 -15.54 -9.34 3.64
CA ALA A 39 -14.96 -8.78 4.84
C ALA A 39 -13.55 -9.36 5.10
N LEU A 40 -13.38 -10.67 4.97
CA LEU A 40 -12.07 -11.34 5.12
C LEU A 40 -11.10 -11.00 3.98
N ASP A 41 -11.56 -10.95 2.74
CA ASP A 41 -10.73 -10.59 1.58
C ASP A 41 -10.22 -9.15 1.70
N TYR A 42 -11.03 -8.24 2.27
CA TYR A 42 -10.60 -6.87 2.55
C TYR A 42 -9.43 -6.82 3.55
N GLU A 43 -9.50 -7.56 4.65
CA GLU A 43 -8.41 -7.64 5.63
C GLU A 43 -7.14 -8.19 4.99
N LYS A 44 -7.25 -9.31 4.27
CA LYS A 44 -6.11 -9.94 3.59
C LYS A 44 -5.46 -9.00 2.59
N ASN A 45 -6.26 -8.35 1.75
CA ASN A 45 -5.76 -7.37 0.78
C ASN A 45 -5.16 -6.14 1.45
N PHE A 46 -5.64 -5.75 2.63
CA PHE A 46 -5.07 -4.65 3.40
C PHE A 46 -3.69 -5.03 3.98
N SER A 47 -3.54 -6.24 4.53
CA SER A 47 -2.25 -6.74 5.03
C SER A 47 -1.20 -6.77 3.93
N VAL A 48 -1.52 -7.36 2.77
CA VAL A 48 -0.63 -7.40 1.60
C VAL A 48 -0.20 -6.01 1.13
N LYS A 49 -1.12 -5.02 1.16
CA LYS A 49 -0.80 -3.63 0.83
C LYS A 49 0.11 -2.97 1.86
N MET A 50 -0.10 -3.24 3.15
CA MET A 50 0.69 -2.65 4.24
C MET A 50 2.08 -3.30 4.37
N GLU A 51 2.17 -4.61 4.18
CA GLU A 51 3.44 -5.34 4.10
C GLU A 51 4.30 -4.86 2.93
N GLY A 52 3.71 -4.10 1.99
CA GLY A 52 4.44 -3.53 0.88
C GLY A 52 5.06 -4.63 0.02
N SER A 53 4.48 -5.83 0.01
CA SER A 53 4.92 -6.94 -0.84
C SER A 53 4.56 -6.61 -2.29
N LEU A 54 5.26 -5.62 -2.85
CA LEU A 54 5.66 -5.69 -4.23
C LEU A 54 6.45 -6.99 -4.34
N ASN A 55 5.77 -8.07 -4.75
CA ASN A 55 6.41 -9.32 -5.18
C ASN A 55 7.14 -9.13 -6.52
N MET A 56 7.46 -7.89 -6.88
CA MET A 56 8.22 -7.49 -8.03
C MET A 56 9.46 -6.76 -7.54
N VAL A 57 10.57 -6.90 -8.26
CA VAL A 57 11.81 -6.21 -7.92
C VAL A 57 11.52 -4.70 -8.03
N PHE A 58 12.04 -3.90 -7.09
CA PHE A 58 11.80 -2.46 -7.08
C PHE A 58 12.20 -1.77 -8.40
N GLU A 59 13.18 -2.36 -9.09
CA GLU A 59 13.62 -1.99 -10.44
C GLU A 59 12.49 -2.15 -11.47
N ASP A 60 11.82 -3.31 -11.50
CA ASP A 60 10.65 -3.55 -12.35
C ASP A 60 9.52 -2.54 -12.05
N PHE A 61 9.35 -2.14 -10.79
CA PHE A 61 8.34 -1.16 -10.41
C PHE A 61 8.67 0.24 -10.92
N TYR A 62 9.94 0.63 -10.81
CA TYR A 62 10.42 1.89 -11.34
C TYR A 62 10.22 1.97 -12.86
N GLU A 63 10.50 0.88 -13.59
CA GLU A 63 10.27 0.80 -15.03
C GLU A 63 8.79 0.95 -15.39
N LEU A 64 7.88 0.20 -14.73
CA LEU A 64 6.43 0.34 -14.95
C LEU A 64 5.92 1.75 -14.62
N TYR A 65 6.45 2.37 -13.56
CA TYR A 65 6.08 3.72 -13.17
C TYR A 65 6.54 4.75 -14.22
N LYS A 66 7.75 4.58 -14.76
CA LYS A 66 8.31 5.41 -15.83
C LYS A 66 7.56 5.26 -17.15
N ASP A 67 7.13 4.06 -17.52
CA ASP A 67 6.36 3.85 -18.74
C ASP A 67 4.96 4.48 -18.67
N ASN A 68 4.30 4.38 -17.52
CA ASN A 68 3.02 5.05 -17.30
C ASN A 68 3.14 6.59 -17.27
N PHE A 69 4.32 7.16 -17.00
CA PHE A 69 4.56 8.60 -16.98
C PHE A 69 4.32 9.28 -18.33
N ASN A 70 4.61 8.58 -19.44
CA ASN A 70 4.48 9.13 -20.78
C ASN A 70 3.01 9.40 -21.16
N ASN A 71 2.06 8.72 -20.52
CA ASN A 71 0.64 8.78 -20.84
C ASN A 71 -0.18 9.77 -19.96
N LEU A 72 0.46 10.52 -19.05
CA LEU A 72 -0.21 11.40 -18.09
C LEU A 72 -0.27 12.88 -18.54
N THR A 73 -1.33 13.57 -18.09
CA THR A 73 -1.56 15.02 -18.28
C THR A 73 -0.43 15.87 -17.69
N ILE A 74 -0.15 17.04 -18.28
CA ILE A 74 1.02 17.90 -18.00
C ILE A 74 1.20 18.24 -16.50
N ASN A 75 0.12 18.50 -15.77
CA ASN A 75 0.21 18.84 -14.33
C ASN A 75 0.69 17.66 -13.47
N PHE A 76 0.25 16.44 -13.78
CA PHE A 76 0.71 15.23 -13.09
C PHE A 76 2.18 14.92 -13.42
N ARG A 77 2.65 15.27 -14.62
CA ARG A 77 4.06 15.08 -15.01
C ARG A 77 5.04 15.84 -14.12
N VAL A 78 4.71 17.07 -13.69
CA VAL A 78 5.61 17.88 -12.85
C VAL A 78 5.79 17.26 -11.47
N ILE A 79 4.69 16.88 -10.81
CA ILE A 79 4.68 16.24 -9.49
C ILE A 79 5.40 14.89 -9.56
N ASN A 80 5.06 14.07 -10.56
CA ASN A 80 5.65 12.74 -10.71
C ASN A 80 7.16 12.81 -11.03
N LYS A 81 7.65 13.87 -11.69
CA LYS A 81 9.09 14.08 -11.94
C LYS A 81 9.88 14.38 -10.65
N ILE A 82 9.27 15.10 -9.71
CA ILE A 82 9.85 15.35 -8.38
C ILE A 82 9.91 14.03 -7.59
N ILE A 83 8.84 13.24 -7.65
CA ILE A 83 8.77 11.92 -7.01
C ILE A 83 9.85 10.99 -7.55
N ILE A 84 10.00 10.88 -8.88
CA ILE A 84 11.04 10.06 -9.54
C ILE A 84 12.43 10.46 -9.07
N LYS A 85 12.74 11.76 -9.10
CA LYS A 85 14.06 12.27 -8.70
C LYS A 85 14.36 12.02 -7.22
N THR A 86 13.32 12.06 -6.39
CA THR A 86 13.44 11.74 -4.96
C THR A 86 13.70 10.25 -4.75
N ILE A 87 13.02 9.38 -5.50
CA ILE A 87 13.22 7.93 -5.45
C ILE A 87 14.62 7.55 -5.93
N GLU A 88 15.10 8.14 -7.02
CA GLU A 88 16.47 7.95 -7.53
C GLU A 88 17.53 8.33 -6.49
N ASN A 89 17.35 9.48 -5.82
CA ASN A 89 18.25 9.91 -4.76
C ASN A 89 18.23 8.96 -3.55
N ILE A 90 17.06 8.44 -3.16
CA ILE A 90 16.93 7.46 -2.09
C ILE A 90 17.65 6.15 -2.45
N LEU A 91 17.51 5.67 -3.70
CA LEU A 91 18.22 4.49 -4.20
C LEU A 91 19.75 4.66 -4.10
N VAL A 92 20.27 5.83 -4.50
CA VAL A 92 21.70 6.15 -4.41
C VAL A 92 22.19 6.18 -2.96
N VAL A 93 21.42 6.79 -2.06
CA VAL A 93 21.75 6.85 -0.62
C VAL A 93 21.74 5.45 0.00
N CYS A 94 20.74 4.63 -0.31
CA CYS A 94 20.65 3.25 0.17
C CYS A 94 21.77 2.35 -0.37
N ALA A 95 22.17 2.53 -1.64
CA ALA A 95 23.30 1.82 -2.23
C ALA A 95 24.63 2.19 -1.54
N ASN A 96 24.83 3.48 -1.26
CA ASN A 96 26.02 3.95 -0.56
C ASN A 96 26.08 3.49 0.90
N LEU A 97 24.93 3.39 1.60
CA LEU A 97 24.86 2.87 2.97
C LEU A 97 25.14 1.36 3.06
N LYS A 98 24.78 0.57 2.03
CA LYS A 98 25.12 -0.86 1.96
C LYS A 98 26.59 -1.15 1.64
N MET A 99 27.36 -0.19 1.16
CA MET A 99 28.81 -0.34 0.90
C MET A 99 29.70 0.04 2.09
N VAL A 100 29.12 0.40 3.25
CA VAL A 100 29.85 0.82 4.46
C VAL A 100 29.91 -0.28 5.54
N HIS A 101 29.54 -1.52 5.22
CA HIS A 101 29.70 -2.69 6.10
C HIS A 101 30.40 -3.84 5.40
#